data_AF-A0A2E0ANM7-F1
#
_entry.id   AF-A0A2E0ANM7-F1
#
_cell.length_a   1.000
_cell.length_b   1.000
_cell.length_c   1.000
_cell.angle_alpha   90.00
_cell.angle_beta   90.00
_cell.angle_gamma   90.00
#
_symmetry.space_group_name_H-M   'P 1'
#
loop_
_entity.id
_entity.type
_entity.pdbx_description
1 polymer ?
#
loop_
_entity_poly.entity_id
_entity_poly.type
_entity_poly.pdbx_seq_one_letter_code
_entity_poly.pdbx_strand_id
1 'polypeptide(L)'
;MVNASLNWASIVGLLLLAWWIPAGFMGFVQLLFVLQRRADFSWPIFFGVIRVLLISFGRIILLPLTAGILFFQGWRLDPILQFGQFCLALGLVVESAKGVVADYQNWRARPGDIDLKSGCLATLKILAIAISTLIAIGLLLTFTVNPEYVKYQECQRSADAQFFNSDSFNDYSEALQVCGERPRTWVWLPFL
;
A
#
# COMPACT_ATOMS: atom_id res chain seq x y z
N MET A 1 11.15 3.18 -23.85
CA MET A 1 10.51 1.94 -23.37
C MET A 1 9.95 2.22 -21.99
N VAL A 2 8.63 2.34 -21.86
CA VAL A 2 7.99 2.50 -20.55
C VAL A 2 7.78 1.07 -20.04
N ASN A 3 8.53 0.65 -19.03
CA ASN A 3 8.20 -0.58 -18.32
C ASN A 3 6.80 -0.39 -17.74
N ALA A 4 5.81 -1.07 -18.30
CA ALA A 4 4.44 -1.07 -17.81
C ALA A 4 4.26 -1.88 -16.52
N SER A 5 5.35 -2.15 -15.79
CA SER A 5 5.32 -2.77 -14.47
C SER A 5 4.95 -1.71 -13.44
N LEU A 6 3.87 -1.94 -12.69
CA LEU A 6 3.46 -1.07 -11.61
C LEU A 6 4.58 -0.97 -10.56
N ASN A 7 5.02 0.26 -10.28
CA ASN A 7 6.04 0.51 -9.27
C ASN A 7 5.46 0.39 -7.84
N TRP A 8 6.29 0.09 -6.83
CA TRP A 8 5.85 -0.09 -5.44
C TRP A 8 5.07 1.10 -4.89
N ALA A 9 5.55 2.31 -5.12
CA ALA A 9 4.85 3.52 -4.70
C ALA A 9 3.46 3.67 -5.37
N SER A 10 3.31 3.21 -6.62
CA SER A 10 2.02 3.22 -7.31
C SER A 10 1.06 2.15 -6.76
N ILE A 11 1.58 0.97 -6.38
CA ILE A 11 0.82 -0.07 -5.66
C ILE A 11 0.31 0.50 -4.33
N VAL A 12 1.16 1.19 -3.57
CA VAL A 12 0.80 1.84 -2.30
C VAL A 12 -0.29 2.89 -2.51
N GLY A 13 -0.17 3.71 -3.57
CA GLY A 13 -1.18 4.69 -3.93
C GLY A 13 -2.55 4.04 -4.16
N LEU A 14 -2.61 2.95 -4.92
CA LEU A 14 -3.85 2.20 -5.14
C LEU A 14 -4.40 1.59 -3.84
N LEU A 15 -3.55 1.06 -2.97
CA LEU A 15 -3.95 0.49 -1.68
C LEU A 15 -4.57 1.57 -0.78
N LEU A 16 -3.96 2.75 -0.69
CA LEU A 16 -4.50 3.89 0.04
C LEU A 16 -5.81 4.38 -0.57
N LEU A 17 -5.93 4.38 -1.90
CA LEU A 17 -7.17 4.75 -2.58
C LEU A 17 -8.29 3.71 -2.35
N ALA A 18 -7.96 2.43 -2.26
CA ALA A 18 -8.90 1.40 -1.87
C ALA A 18 -9.35 1.59 -0.41
N TRP A 19 -8.41 1.87 0.51
CA TRP A 19 -8.70 2.15 1.92
C TRP A 19 -9.53 3.43 2.11
N TRP A 20 -9.34 4.41 1.24
CA TRP A 20 -10.09 5.66 1.24
C TRP A 20 -11.60 5.45 1.12
N ILE A 21 -12.06 4.49 0.30
CA ILE A 21 -13.49 4.30 0.04
C ILE A 21 -14.30 4.11 1.35
N PRO A 22 -13.99 3.12 2.21
CA PRO A 22 -14.69 2.96 3.48
C PRO A 22 -14.31 4.00 4.52
N ALA A 23 -13.04 4.43 4.59
CA ALA A 23 -12.62 5.42 5.59
C ALA A 23 -13.26 6.79 5.34
N GLY A 24 -13.30 7.22 4.09
CA GLY A 24 -13.92 8.45 3.61
C GLY A 24 -15.43 8.41 3.77
N PHE A 25 -16.08 7.30 3.41
CA PHE A 25 -17.52 7.12 3.63
C PHE A 25 -17.89 7.25 5.11
N MET A 26 -17.15 6.57 6.00
CA MET A 26 -17.36 6.70 7.45
C MET A 26 -17.12 8.13 7.95
N GLY A 27 -16.04 8.76 7.48
CA GLY A 27 -15.74 10.15 7.82
C GLY A 27 -16.84 11.11 7.40
N PHE A 28 -17.46 10.88 6.23
CA PHE A 28 -18.55 11.69 5.71
C PHE A 28 -19.84 11.51 6.52
N VAL A 29 -20.23 10.26 6.81
CA VAL A 29 -21.40 9.97 7.64
C VAL A 29 -21.25 10.57 9.05
N GLN A 30 -20.06 10.43 9.65
CA GLN A 30 -19.75 11.02 10.95
C GLN A 30 -19.83 12.56 10.92
N LEU A 31 -19.36 13.18 9.84
CA LEU A 31 -19.45 14.63 9.64
C LEU A 31 -20.91 15.10 9.59
N LEU A 32 -21.76 14.41 8.81
CA LEU A 32 -23.20 14.72 8.74
C LEU A 32 -23.86 14.65 10.11
N PHE A 33 -23.55 13.63 10.91
CA PHE A 33 -24.13 13.50 12.25
C PHE A 33 -23.69 14.60 13.20
N VAL A 34 -22.41 15.01 13.15
CA VAL A 34 -21.93 16.11 13.99
C VAL A 34 -22.56 17.43 13.58
N LEU A 35 -22.73 17.67 12.28
CA LEU A 35 -23.41 18.88 11.78
C LEU A 35 -24.91 18.91 12.13
N GLN A 36 -25.56 17.75 12.23
CA GLN A 36 -26.98 17.63 12.60
C GLN A 36 -27.22 17.71 14.12
N ARG A 37 -26.22 17.39 14.94
CA ARG A 37 -26.37 17.34 16.41
C ARG A 37 -26.05 18.70 17.02
N ARG A 38 -27.12 19.40 17.41
CA ARG A 38 -27.21 20.73 18.05
C ARG A 38 -26.06 21.12 19.01
N ALA A 39 -25.51 22.32 18.79
CA ALA A 39 -25.48 23.54 19.61
C ALA A 39 -25.23 23.53 21.15
N ASP A 40 -24.65 22.50 21.75
CA ASP A 40 -24.20 22.58 23.15
C ASP A 40 -22.76 23.15 23.25
N PHE A 41 -22.64 24.42 23.68
CA PHE A 41 -21.34 25.13 23.83
C PHE A 41 -20.59 24.75 25.11
N SER A 42 -20.29 23.46 25.31
CA SER A 42 -19.36 23.04 26.35
C SER A 42 -17.96 22.78 25.78
N TRP A 43 -16.93 23.21 26.50
CA TRP A 43 -15.52 23.03 26.14
C TRP A 43 -15.13 21.60 25.69
N PRO A 44 -15.51 20.51 26.40
CA PRO A 44 -15.13 19.16 25.98
C PRO A 44 -15.79 18.74 24.66
N ILE A 45 -17.03 19.18 24.40
CA ILE A 45 -17.74 18.89 23.16
C ILE A 45 -17.08 19.65 22.00
N PHE A 46 -16.69 20.90 22.21
CA PHE A 46 -16.02 21.72 21.20
C PHE A 46 -14.73 21.06 20.66
N PHE A 47 -13.85 20.60 21.55
CA PHE A 47 -12.64 19.88 21.13
C PHE A 47 -12.96 18.53 20.46
N GLY A 48 -14.03 17.86 20.90
CA GLY A 48 -14.53 16.64 20.25
C GLY A 48 -14.97 16.90 18.80
N VAL A 49 -15.70 17.99 18.55
CA VAL A 49 -16.15 18.40 17.21
C VAL A 49 -14.96 18.76 16.33
N ILE A 50 -14.01 19.56 16.82
CA ILE A 50 -12.78 19.90 16.07
C ILE A 50 -12.02 18.64 15.69
N ARG A 51 -11.86 17.69 16.63
CA ARG A 51 -11.19 16.42 16.36
C ARG A 51 -11.89 15.65 15.25
N VAL A 52 -13.22 15.55 15.28
CA VAL A 52 -13.98 14.86 14.23
C VAL A 52 -13.83 15.59 12.90
N LEU A 53 -13.89 16.92 12.87
CA LEU A 53 -13.70 17.70 11.65
C LEU A 53 -12.33 17.45 11.02
N LEU A 54 -11.26 17.49 11.81
CA LEU A 54 -9.89 17.23 11.33
C LEU A 54 -9.73 15.81 10.80
N ILE A 55 -10.27 14.80 11.50
CA ILE A 55 -10.19 13.40 11.08
C ILE A 55 -11.01 13.18 9.79
N SER A 56 -12.25 13.68 9.73
CA SER A 56 -13.10 13.54 8.56
C SER A 56 -12.51 14.27 7.34
N PHE A 57 -11.96 15.47 7.53
CA PHE A 57 -11.25 16.19 6.48
C PHE A 57 -10.04 15.40 5.98
N GLY A 58 -9.23 14.87 6.89
CA GLY A 58 -8.08 14.04 6.55
C GLY A 58 -8.46 12.79 5.76
N ARG A 59 -9.55 12.11 6.16
CA ARG A 59 -10.03 10.92 5.45
C ARG A 59 -10.65 11.25 4.09
N ILE A 60 -11.43 12.31 3.96
CA ILE A 60 -12.16 12.60 2.72
C ILE A 60 -11.25 13.26 1.68
N ILE A 61 -10.33 14.14 2.09
CA ILE A 61 -9.54 14.98 1.16
C ILE A 61 -8.06 14.60 1.15
N LEU A 62 -7.40 14.52 2.31
CA LEU A 62 -5.95 14.30 2.35
C LEU A 62 -5.54 12.88 1.93
N LEU A 63 -6.31 11.87 2.32
CA LEU A 63 -6.02 10.47 2.01
C LEU A 63 -6.04 10.17 0.50
N PRO A 64 -7.07 10.55 -0.29
CA PRO A 64 -7.08 10.32 -1.73
C PRO A 64 -6.08 11.21 -2.47
N LEU A 65 -5.80 12.42 -1.96
CA LEU A 65 -4.78 13.29 -2.52
C LEU A 65 -3.38 12.66 -2.36
N THR A 66 -3.08 12.12 -1.17
CA THR A 66 -1.82 11.42 -0.90
C THR A 66 -1.70 10.17 -1.77
N ALA A 67 -2.79 9.40 -1.89
CA ALA A 67 -2.86 8.23 -2.77
C ALA A 67 -2.60 8.59 -4.24
N GLY A 68 -3.20 9.67 -4.74
CA GLY A 68 -3.00 10.17 -6.11
C GLY A 68 -1.56 10.64 -6.34
N ILE A 69 -0.97 11.38 -5.41
CA ILE A 69 0.44 11.81 -5.52
C ILE A 69 1.36 10.59 -5.59
N LEU A 70 1.17 9.61 -4.71
CA LEU A 70 1.96 8.38 -4.71
C LEU A 70 1.82 7.58 -6.01
N PHE A 71 0.60 7.53 -6.55
CA PHE A 71 0.33 6.87 -7.82
C PHE A 71 1.08 7.50 -8.99
N PHE A 72 0.99 8.83 -9.15
CA PHE A 72 1.58 9.55 -10.28
C PHE A 72 3.08 9.86 -10.12
N GLN A 73 3.57 10.04 -8.90
CA GLN A 73 4.96 10.46 -8.65
C GLN A 73 5.87 9.32 -8.18
N GLY A 74 5.34 8.13 -7.94
CA GLY A 74 6.11 7.00 -7.41
C GLY A 74 7.34 6.61 -8.24
N TRP A 75 7.28 6.75 -9.56
CA TRP A 75 8.37 6.46 -10.49
C TRP A 75 9.65 7.31 -10.35
N ARG A 76 9.60 8.44 -9.62
CA ARG A 76 10.78 9.32 -9.39
C ARG A 76 11.50 9.05 -8.07
N LEU A 77 10.93 8.20 -7.23
CA LEU A 77 11.46 7.94 -5.90
C LEU A 77 12.45 6.77 -5.94
N ASP A 78 13.53 6.80 -5.17
CA ASP A 78 14.48 5.68 -5.11
C ASP A 78 13.83 4.41 -4.55
N PRO A 79 14.22 3.20 -5.00
CA PRO A 79 13.58 1.95 -4.58
C PRO A 79 13.49 1.74 -3.06
N ILE A 80 14.53 2.14 -2.31
CA ILE A 80 14.53 2.02 -0.84
C ILE A 80 13.57 3.01 -0.16
N LEU A 81 13.42 4.23 -0.69
CA LEU A 81 12.45 5.20 -0.18
C LEU A 81 11.00 4.76 -0.48
N GLN A 82 10.77 4.12 -1.62
CA GLN A 82 9.46 3.56 -1.94
C GLN A 82 9.06 2.44 -0.96
N PHE A 83 10.02 1.60 -0.57
CA PHE A 83 9.78 0.59 0.45
C PHE A 83 9.49 1.21 1.82
N GLY A 84 10.24 2.24 2.22
CA GLY A 84 9.94 2.99 3.44
C GLY A 84 8.53 3.58 3.43
N GLN A 85 8.11 4.15 2.29
CA GLN A 85 6.77 4.69 2.11
C GLN A 85 5.69 3.62 2.14
N PHE A 86 5.97 2.41 1.62
CA PHE A 86 5.08 1.26 1.75
C PHE A 86 4.87 0.88 3.21
N CYS A 87 5.94 0.75 4.00
CA CYS A 87 5.86 0.44 5.43
C CYS A 87 5.08 1.52 6.22
N LEU A 88 5.33 2.80 5.93
CA LEU A 88 4.61 3.92 6.57
C LEU A 88 3.12 3.93 6.21
N ALA A 89 2.78 3.75 4.93
CA ALA A 89 1.40 3.66 4.48
C ALA A 89 0.67 2.48 5.12
N LEU A 90 1.35 1.34 5.26
CA LEU A 90 0.80 0.16 5.92
C LEU A 90 0.51 0.43 7.41
N GLY A 91 1.48 1.02 8.12
CA GLY A 91 1.30 1.42 9.52
C GLY A 91 0.13 2.39 9.70
N LEU A 92 -0.01 3.36 8.79
CA LEU A 92 -1.14 4.29 8.77
C LEU A 92 -2.48 3.58 8.61
N VAL A 93 -2.57 2.61 7.69
CA VAL A 93 -3.79 1.81 7.48
C VAL A 93 -4.14 1.04 8.75
N VAL A 94 -3.18 0.33 9.35
CA VAL A 94 -3.39 -0.47 10.57
C VAL A 94 -3.83 0.41 11.74
N GLU A 95 -3.19 1.55 11.96
CA GLU A 95 -3.53 2.45 13.07
C GLU A 95 -4.88 3.13 12.84
N SER A 96 -5.16 3.55 11.60
CA SER A 96 -6.44 4.18 11.26
C SER A 96 -7.62 3.20 11.29
N ALA A 97 -7.40 1.90 11.09
CA ALA A 97 -8.43 0.87 11.12
C ALA A 97 -9.20 0.86 12.44
N LYS A 98 -8.50 1.02 13.58
CA LYS A 98 -9.14 1.09 14.91
C LYS A 98 -10.16 2.24 14.99
N GLY A 99 -9.80 3.40 14.44
CA GLY A 99 -10.68 4.56 14.39
C GLY A 99 -11.90 4.33 13.51
N VAL A 100 -11.72 3.75 12.31
CA VAL A 100 -12.82 3.44 11.39
C VAL A 100 -13.79 2.42 11.99
N VAL A 101 -13.27 1.40 12.69
CA VAL A 101 -14.10 0.40 13.39
C VAL A 101 -14.88 1.03 14.55
N ALA A 102 -14.25 1.91 15.33
CA ALA A 102 -14.94 2.64 16.40
C ALA A 102 -16.07 3.53 15.85
N ASP A 103 -15.82 4.24 14.75
CA ASP A 103 -16.85 5.05 14.08
C ASP A 103 -18.01 4.19 13.57
N TYR A 104 -17.72 3.02 13.00
CA TYR A 104 -18.73 2.05 12.58
C TYR A 104 -19.59 1.55 13.76
N GLN A 105 -18.95 1.20 14.88
CA GLN A 105 -19.65 0.74 16.08
C GLN A 105 -20.53 1.85 16.67
N ASN A 106 -20.02 3.08 16.74
CA ASN A 106 -20.76 4.25 17.20
C ASN A 106 -21.95 4.59 16.30
N TRP A 107 -21.84 4.35 15.00
CA TRP A 107 -22.96 4.47 14.08
C TRP A 107 -23.98 3.35 14.29
N ARG A 108 -23.52 2.10 14.43
CA ARG A 108 -24.38 0.93 14.67
C ARG A 108 -25.19 1.04 15.96
N ALA A 109 -24.59 1.58 17.02
CA ALA A 109 -25.22 1.76 18.32
C ALA A 109 -26.36 2.80 18.32
N ARG A 110 -26.51 3.60 17.26
CA ARG A 110 -27.58 4.59 17.17
C ARG A 110 -28.89 3.95 16.70
N PRO A 111 -30.02 4.24 17.36
CA PRO A 111 -31.32 3.79 16.88
C PRO A 111 -31.67 4.48 15.55
N GLY A 112 -31.93 3.68 14.52
CA GLY A 112 -32.15 4.08 13.13
C GLY A 112 -32.17 2.86 12.19
N ASP A 113 -33.03 2.91 11.17
CA ASP A 113 -33.54 1.79 10.35
C ASP A 113 -32.46 0.98 9.58
N ILE A 114 -32.82 -0.25 9.21
CA ILE A 114 -31.94 -1.43 9.25
C ILE A 114 -31.18 -1.71 7.93
N ASP A 115 -31.51 -1.03 6.83
CA ASP A 115 -31.05 -1.46 5.49
C ASP A 115 -29.63 -1.02 5.09
N LEU A 116 -29.07 0.06 5.65
CA LEU A 116 -27.69 0.48 5.34
C LEU A 116 -26.62 -0.27 6.15
N LYS A 117 -27.00 -0.99 7.21
CA LYS A 117 -26.08 -1.63 8.17
C LYS A 117 -25.37 -2.87 7.61
N SER A 118 -25.99 -3.58 6.65
CA SER A 118 -25.49 -4.81 6.05
C SER A 118 -24.40 -4.56 5.00
N GLY A 119 -24.60 -3.57 4.12
CA GLY A 119 -23.66 -3.23 3.04
C GLY A 119 -22.31 -2.78 3.58
N CYS A 120 -22.29 -1.98 4.65
CA CYS A 120 -21.04 -1.45 5.17
C CYS A 120 -20.16 -2.49 5.90
N LEU A 121 -20.79 -3.47 6.58
CA LEU A 121 -20.07 -4.59 7.19
C LEU A 121 -19.43 -5.50 6.13
N ALA A 122 -20.15 -5.74 5.02
CA ALA A 122 -19.61 -6.48 3.88
C ALA A 122 -18.40 -5.75 3.28
N THR A 123 -18.50 -4.43 3.07
CA THR A 123 -17.39 -3.61 2.57
C THR A 123 -16.17 -3.65 3.49
N LEU A 124 -16.38 -3.52 4.81
CA LEU A 124 -15.29 -3.61 5.81
C LEU A 124 -14.61 -4.98 5.82
N LYS A 125 -15.37 -6.07 5.70
CA LYS A 125 -14.82 -7.44 5.65
C LYS A 125 -14.04 -7.69 4.36
N ILE A 126 -14.59 -7.32 3.21
CA ILE A 126 -13.95 -7.47 1.91
C ILE A 126 -12.63 -6.69 1.88
N LEU A 127 -12.64 -5.48 2.44
CA LEU A 127 -11.47 -4.62 2.49
C LEU A 127 -10.40 -5.13 3.48
N ALA A 128 -10.81 -5.66 4.63
CA ALA A 128 -9.89 -6.32 5.56
C ALA A 128 -9.20 -7.53 4.90
N ILE A 129 -9.97 -8.34 4.16
CA ILE A 129 -9.42 -9.45 3.37
C ILE A 129 -8.47 -8.92 2.30
N ALA A 130 -8.86 -7.88 1.53
CA ALA A 130 -8.05 -7.29 0.47
C ALA A 130 -6.72 -6.71 0.99
N ILE A 131 -6.73 -6.05 2.15
CA ILE A 131 -5.51 -5.54 2.78
C ILE A 131 -4.63 -6.69 3.25
N SER A 132 -5.23 -7.73 3.83
CA SER A 132 -4.49 -8.92 4.28
C SER A 132 -3.80 -9.62 3.10
N THR A 133 -4.49 -9.76 1.96
CA THR A 133 -3.90 -10.33 0.75
C THR A 133 -2.85 -9.42 0.12
N LEU A 134 -3.06 -8.10 0.10
CA LEU A 134 -2.05 -7.15 -0.40
C LEU A 134 -0.79 -7.13 0.47
N ILE A 135 -0.93 -7.26 1.80
CA ILE A 135 0.19 -7.43 2.73
C ILE A 135 0.94 -8.72 2.43
N ALA A 136 0.22 -9.83 2.27
CA ALA A 136 0.82 -11.13 1.97
C ALA A 136 1.58 -11.11 0.63
N ILE A 137 1.00 -10.51 -0.40
CA ILE A 137 1.63 -10.35 -1.72
C ILE A 137 2.85 -9.42 -1.64
N GLY A 138 2.75 -8.29 -0.94
CA GLY A 138 3.86 -7.37 -0.74
C GLY A 138 5.05 -8.03 -0.03
N LEU A 139 4.79 -8.79 1.04
CA LEU A 139 5.81 -9.57 1.74
C LEU A 139 6.43 -10.61 0.80
N LEU A 140 5.62 -11.39 0.07
CA LEU A 140 6.12 -12.40 -0.88
C LEU A 140 7.02 -11.78 -1.96
N LEU A 141 6.62 -10.65 -2.52
CA LEU A 141 7.39 -9.94 -3.55
C LEU A 141 8.66 -9.28 -2.99
N THR A 142 8.69 -8.91 -1.70
CA THR A 142 9.91 -8.43 -1.05
C THR A 142 10.93 -9.57 -0.89
N PHE A 143 10.47 -10.81 -0.70
CA PHE A 143 11.33 -11.99 -0.71
C PHE A 143 11.87 -12.35 -2.10
N THR A 144 11.20 -11.96 -3.20
CA THR A 144 11.63 -12.30 -4.57
C THR A 144 12.57 -11.29 -5.19
N VAL A 145 12.57 -10.02 -4.76
CA VAL A 145 13.47 -8.99 -5.31
C VAL A 145 14.71 -8.84 -4.42
N ASN A 146 15.62 -9.81 -4.50
CA ASN A 146 16.95 -9.69 -3.93
C ASN A 146 17.82 -8.79 -4.84
N PRO A 147 18.36 -7.66 -4.35
CA PRO A 147 19.19 -6.75 -5.14
C PRO A 147 20.48 -7.42 -5.68
N GLU A 148 20.97 -8.47 -5.03
CA GLU A 148 22.08 -9.27 -5.57
C GLU A 148 21.68 -10.03 -6.84
N TYR A 149 20.41 -10.43 -6.96
CA TYR A 149 19.91 -11.13 -8.14
C TYR A 149 19.79 -10.21 -9.36
N VAL A 150 19.42 -8.94 -9.13
CA VAL A 150 19.35 -7.93 -10.20
C VAL A 150 20.75 -7.63 -10.73
N LYS A 151 21.74 -7.46 -9.85
CA LYS A 151 23.15 -7.28 -10.25
C LYS A 151 23.70 -8.49 -11.00
N TYR A 152 23.36 -9.70 -10.57
CA TYR A 152 23.74 -10.92 -11.29
C TYR A 152 23.10 -11.00 -12.69
N GLN A 153 21.82 -10.65 -12.83
CA GLN A 153 21.14 -10.63 -14.14
C GLN A 153 21.72 -9.58 -15.09
N GLU A 154 22.08 -8.39 -14.61
CA GLU A 154 22.73 -7.36 -15.43
C GLU A 154 24.14 -7.81 -15.88
N CYS A 155 24.90 -8.46 -15.00
CA CYS A 155 26.18 -9.05 -15.35
C CYS A 155 26.03 -10.14 -16.42
N GLN A 156 25.07 -11.05 -16.26
CA GLN A 156 24.83 -12.14 -17.20
C GLN A 156 24.35 -11.64 -18.56
N ARG A 157 23.46 -10.64 -18.60
CA ARG A 157 23.00 -10.03 -19.86
C ARG A 157 24.14 -9.32 -20.61
N SER A 158 25.11 -8.77 -19.88
CA SER A 158 26.32 -8.17 -20.45
C SER A 158 27.26 -9.23 -21.03
N ALA A 159 27.41 -10.37 -20.35
CA ALA A 159 28.18 -11.51 -20.84
C ALA A 159 27.54 -12.14 -22.10
N ASP A 160 26.22 -12.32 -22.12
CA ASP A 160 25.50 -12.85 -23.27
C ASP A 160 25.58 -11.90 -24.48
N ALA A 161 25.57 -10.57 -24.27
CA ALA A 161 25.75 -9.59 -25.34
C ALA A 161 27.18 -9.62 -25.94
N GLN A 162 28.19 -9.92 -25.13
CA GLN A 162 29.56 -10.12 -25.60
C GLN A 162 29.69 -11.41 -26.40
N PHE A 163 29.01 -12.48 -26.00
CA PHE A 163 29.00 -13.76 -26.73
C PHE A 163 28.54 -13.63 -28.18
N PHE A 164 27.47 -12.86 -28.43
CA PHE A 164 26.96 -12.65 -29.80
C PHE A 164 27.92 -11.85 -30.70
N ASN A 165 28.88 -11.13 -30.12
CA ASN A 165 29.91 -10.39 -30.85
C ASN A 165 31.27 -11.11 -30.90
N SER A 166 31.42 -12.25 -30.20
CA SER A 166 32.66 -13.02 -30.15
C SER A 166 32.51 -14.35 -30.87
N ASP A 167 33.43 -14.69 -31.76
CA ASP A 167 33.43 -15.99 -32.47
C ASP A 167 34.01 -17.13 -31.61
N SER A 168 34.42 -16.85 -30.36
CA SER A 168 35.18 -17.75 -29.51
C SER A 168 34.41 -18.09 -28.23
N PHE A 169 34.23 -19.39 -27.97
CA PHE A 169 33.57 -19.90 -26.77
C PHE A 169 34.41 -19.65 -25.49
N ASN A 170 35.72 -19.47 -25.63
CA ASN A 170 36.60 -19.22 -24.49
C ASN A 170 36.35 -17.84 -23.86
N ASP A 171 36.07 -16.81 -24.67
CA ASP A 171 35.76 -15.46 -24.18
C ASP A 171 34.47 -15.43 -23.33
N TYR A 172 33.49 -16.27 -23.68
CA TYR A 172 32.26 -16.39 -22.89
C TYR A 172 32.50 -16.98 -21.50
N SER A 173 33.37 -17.99 -21.42
CA SER A 173 33.67 -18.67 -20.16
C SER A 173 34.39 -17.75 -19.18
N GLU A 174 35.27 -16.88 -19.66
CA GLU A 174 35.95 -15.87 -18.85
C GLU A 174 34.98 -14.77 -18.39
N ALA A 175 34.10 -14.29 -19.26
CA ALA A 175 33.10 -13.27 -18.92
C ALA A 175 32.12 -13.75 -17.82
N LEU A 176 31.71 -15.03 -17.85
CA LEU A 176 30.89 -15.63 -16.80
C LEU A 176 31.64 -15.77 -15.46
N GLN A 177 32.95 -16.00 -15.51
CA GLN A 177 33.78 -16.12 -14.30
C GLN A 177 33.86 -14.79 -13.53
N VAL A 178 33.80 -13.66 -14.23
CA VAL A 178 33.76 -12.31 -13.64
C VAL A 178 32.46 -12.05 -12.86
N CYS A 179 31.34 -12.68 -13.26
CA CYS A 179 30.06 -12.52 -12.57
C CYS A 179 29.97 -13.25 -11.21
N GLY A 180 30.96 -14.10 -10.87
CA GLY A 180 30.99 -14.85 -9.61
C GLY A 180 29.98 -16.00 -9.51
N GLU A 181 30.13 -16.86 -8.49
CA GLU A 181 29.17 -17.95 -8.23
C GLU A 181 27.77 -17.37 -7.95
N ARG A 182 26.72 -18.07 -8.41
CA ARG A 182 25.34 -17.71 -8.05
C ARG A 182 25.23 -17.61 -6.52
N PRO A 183 24.55 -16.59 -5.97
CA PRO A 183 24.37 -16.47 -4.53
C PRO A 183 23.71 -17.74 -3.99
N ARG A 184 24.35 -18.40 -3.00
CA ARG A 184 23.94 -19.71 -2.45
C ARG A 184 22.68 -19.66 -1.57
N THR A 185 21.98 -18.53 -1.50
CA THR A 185 20.79 -18.34 -0.63
C THR A 185 19.49 -18.90 -1.22
N TRP A 186 19.55 -19.62 -2.33
CA TRP A 186 18.42 -20.43 -2.82
C TRP A 186 18.26 -21.71 -2.01
N VAL A 187 17.79 -21.58 -0.76
CA VAL A 187 16.86 -22.59 -0.26
C VAL A 187 15.56 -22.33 -1.00
N TRP A 188 15.35 -23.09 -2.08
CA TRP A 188 14.01 -23.40 -2.53
C TRP A 188 13.23 -23.81 -1.28
N LEU A 189 12.29 -22.99 -0.82
CA LEU A 189 11.18 -23.51 -0.04
C LEU A 189 10.36 -24.34 -1.03
N PRO A 190 10.40 -25.68 -0.96
CA PRO A 190 9.48 -26.48 -1.73
C PRO A 190 8.12 -26.31 -1.06
N PHE A 191 7.13 -25.83 -1.81
CA PHE A 191 5.71 -25.78 -1.43
C PHE A 191 5.32 -24.86 -0.25
N LEU A 192 4.47 -23.89 -0.56
CA LEU A 192 3.10 -23.79 -0.03
C LEU A 192 2.29 -22.80 -0.86
#